data_AF-A0A960PYA7-F1
#
_entry.id   AF-A0A960PYA7-F1
#
_cell.length_a   1.000
_cell.length_b   1.000
_cell.length_c   1.000
_cell.angle_alpha   90.00
_cell.angle_beta   90.00
_cell.angle_gamma   90.00
#
_symmetry.space_group_name_H-M   'P 1'
#
loop_
_entity.id
_entity.type
_entity.pdbx_description
1 polymer ?
#
loop_
_entity_poly.entity_id
_entity_poly.type
_entity_poly.pdbx_seq_one_letter_code
_entity_poly.pdbx_strand_id
1 'polypeptide(L)'
;MREPSRSIYDNFLLHSGVQGNPNMSFTHEISDLIASGREGKYWDFKEQYHDNKAALLHDIICLANSLHKGSKYLIFGVTDPYKGCQIVGIQANRKYSQSNLIDFIRSMKFAGDVRPEIELRTIELQEQEIDVLIVFDRPEKPYYLREDYKDKGKIVRASYIYTRNLDTNIAIDQSADLRIIELMWRERFGLDVQPAERMVTLL
;
A
#
# COMPACT_ATOMS: atom_id res chain seq x y z
N MET A 1 21.05 27.33 -24.43
CA MET A 1 20.28 26.37 -23.61
C MET A 1 18.89 26.96 -23.45
N ARG A 2 17.84 26.31 -23.97
CA ARG A 2 16.45 26.73 -23.73
C ARG A 2 16.02 26.11 -22.40
N GLU A 3 15.49 26.92 -21.49
CA GLU A 3 14.83 26.40 -20.29
C GLU A 3 13.62 25.54 -20.68
N PRO A 4 13.31 24.46 -19.93
CA PRO A 4 12.09 23.70 -20.17
C PRO A 4 10.87 24.58 -19.85
N SER A 5 9.91 24.60 -20.78
CA SER A 5 8.64 25.29 -20.63
C SER A 5 7.91 24.75 -19.40
N ARG A 6 7.63 25.64 -18.42
CA ARG A 6 6.72 25.34 -17.32
C ARG A 6 5.36 24.94 -17.86
N SER A 7 4.76 23.94 -17.21
CA SER A 7 3.45 23.42 -17.55
C SER A 7 2.40 24.54 -17.42
N ILE A 8 1.38 24.56 -18.28
CA ILE A 8 0.27 25.52 -18.20
C ILE A 8 -0.40 25.48 -16.81
N TYR A 9 -0.33 24.34 -16.13
CA TYR A 9 -0.85 24.13 -14.78
C TYR A 9 -0.01 24.82 -13.68
N ASP A 10 1.29 25.02 -13.89
CA ASP A 10 2.16 25.71 -12.91
C ASP A 10 1.76 27.18 -12.75
N ASN A 11 1.25 27.81 -13.81
CA ASN A 11 0.77 29.20 -13.75
C ASN A 11 -0.59 29.33 -13.06
N PHE A 12 -1.41 28.27 -13.04
CA PHE A 12 -2.74 28.30 -12.44
C PHE A 12 -2.70 28.21 -10.91
N LEU A 13 -1.77 27.42 -10.37
CA LEU A 13 -1.59 27.24 -8.92
C LEU A 13 -0.98 28.47 -8.22
N LEU A 14 -0.21 29.30 -8.95
CA LEU A 14 0.43 30.49 -8.36
C LEU A 14 -0.53 31.67 -8.16
N HIS A 15 -1.72 31.67 -8.78
CA HIS A 15 -2.66 32.81 -8.76
C HIS A 15 -3.96 32.56 -8.00
N SER A 16 -4.17 31.35 -7.48
CA SER A 16 -5.39 31.00 -6.75
C SER A 16 -5.00 30.42 -5.40
N GLY A 17 -5.11 31.23 -4.34
CA GLY A 17 -4.87 30.83 -2.94
C GLY A 17 -5.89 29.82 -2.41
N VAL A 18 -6.14 28.75 -3.16
CA VAL A 18 -7.05 27.66 -2.84
C VAL A 18 -6.21 26.60 -2.12
N GLN A 19 -6.44 26.42 -0.82
CA GLN A 19 -6.00 25.21 -0.14
C GLN A 19 -6.58 24.02 -0.91
N GLY A 20 -5.71 23.24 -1.55
CA GLY A 20 -6.09 22.23 -2.53
C GLY A 20 -7.08 21.21 -1.97
N ASN A 21 -8.10 20.89 -2.75
CA ASN A 21 -9.07 19.85 -2.41
C ASN A 21 -8.32 18.52 -2.16
N PRO A 22 -8.36 17.92 -0.95
CA PRO A 22 -7.59 16.72 -0.62
C PRO A 22 -7.94 15.52 -1.52
N ASN A 23 -9.17 15.45 -2.03
CA ASN A 23 -9.56 14.41 -2.99
C ASN A 23 -8.91 14.60 -4.37
N MET A 24 -8.76 15.84 -4.85
CA MET A 24 -8.00 16.10 -6.08
C MET A 24 -6.53 15.72 -5.89
N SER A 25 -5.95 16.03 -4.72
CA SER A 25 -4.56 15.67 -4.41
C SER A 25 -4.33 14.17 -4.49
N PHE A 26 -5.24 13.35 -3.95
CA PHE A 26 -5.12 11.90 -3.97
C PHE A 26 -5.27 11.32 -5.39
N THR A 27 -6.28 11.75 -6.14
CA THR A 27 -6.48 11.28 -7.52
C THR A 27 -5.27 11.62 -8.40
N HIS A 28 -4.66 12.80 -8.24
CA HIS A 28 -3.43 13.15 -8.94
C HIS A 28 -2.25 12.25 -8.55
N GLU A 29 -2.06 11.98 -7.25
CA GLU A 29 -1.02 11.06 -6.78
C GLU A 29 -1.14 9.69 -7.45
N ILE A 30 -2.35 9.10 -7.47
CA ILE A 30 -2.57 7.81 -8.10
C ILE A 30 -2.37 7.87 -9.62
N SER A 31 -2.81 8.95 -10.27
CA SER A 31 -2.58 9.18 -11.70
C SER A 31 -1.08 9.26 -12.03
N ASP A 32 -0.29 9.95 -11.20
CA ASP A 32 1.17 10.07 -11.38
C ASP A 32 1.87 8.71 -11.19
N LEU A 33 1.41 7.90 -10.23
CA LEU A 33 1.92 6.54 -10.05
C LEU A 33 1.66 5.68 -11.29
N ILE A 34 0.45 5.71 -11.84
CA ILE A 34 0.11 4.98 -13.07
C ILE A 34 0.96 5.47 -14.25
N ALA A 35 1.07 6.80 -14.42
CA ALA A 35 1.86 7.42 -15.48
C ALA A 35 3.37 7.11 -15.38
N SER A 36 3.87 6.75 -14.20
CA SER A 36 5.26 6.34 -14.01
C SER A 36 5.64 5.06 -14.76
N GLY A 37 4.64 4.25 -15.17
CA GLY A 37 4.85 3.04 -15.98
C GLY A 37 5.58 1.90 -15.24
N ARG A 38 5.67 1.97 -13.91
CA ARG A 38 6.37 0.99 -13.08
C ARG A 38 5.73 0.85 -11.71
N GLU A 39 6.07 -0.23 -11.02
CA GLU A 39 5.80 -0.39 -9.60
C GLU A 39 6.95 0.13 -8.74
N GLY A 40 6.71 0.23 -7.43
CA GLY A 40 7.73 0.73 -6.51
C GLY A 40 7.53 0.32 -5.07
N LYS A 41 8.20 1.04 -4.17
CA LYS A 41 8.33 0.71 -2.73
C LYS A 41 7.04 0.73 -1.94
N TYR A 42 6.05 1.45 -2.45
CA TYR A 42 4.81 1.72 -1.75
C TYR A 42 3.58 1.60 -2.64
N TRP A 43 3.73 1.14 -3.89
CA TRP A 43 2.57 0.83 -4.73
C TRP A 43 2.81 -0.39 -5.60
N ASP A 44 1.70 -1.06 -5.90
CA ASP A 44 1.61 -2.28 -6.69
C ASP A 44 0.31 -2.25 -7.49
N PHE A 45 0.37 -2.66 -8.76
CA PHE A 45 -0.78 -2.64 -9.68
C PHE A 45 -1.38 -4.04 -9.80
N LYS A 46 -2.71 -4.10 -9.77
CA LYS A 46 -3.47 -5.33 -10.00
C LYS A 46 -4.54 -5.06 -11.04
N GLU A 47 -4.52 -5.83 -12.11
CA GLU A 47 -5.52 -5.72 -13.17
C GLU A 47 -6.93 -6.02 -12.63
N GLN A 48 -7.03 -6.98 -11.71
CA GLN A 48 -8.27 -7.40 -11.06
C GLN A 48 -8.04 -7.73 -9.59
N TYR A 49 -9.13 -7.84 -8.84
CA TYR A 49 -9.09 -8.33 -7.47
C TYR A 49 -8.51 -9.75 -7.38
N HIS A 50 -7.85 -10.05 -6.27
CA HIS A 50 -7.38 -11.41 -6.01
C HIS A 50 -8.55 -12.40 -5.88
N ASP A 51 -8.46 -13.48 -6.64
CA ASP A 51 -9.31 -14.65 -6.45
C ASP A 51 -8.96 -15.47 -5.22
N ASN A 52 -7.71 -15.34 -4.77
CA ASN A 52 -7.16 -16.02 -3.61
C ASN A 52 -6.95 -15.03 -2.46
N LYS A 53 -7.67 -15.23 -1.36
CA LYS A 53 -7.60 -14.37 -0.17
C LYS A 53 -6.25 -14.42 0.53
N ALA A 54 -5.54 -15.56 0.48
CA ALA A 54 -4.19 -15.67 1.03
C ALA A 54 -3.19 -14.83 0.22
N ALA A 55 -3.37 -14.72 -1.10
CA ALA A 55 -2.57 -13.81 -1.92
C ALA A 55 -2.83 -12.33 -1.58
N LEU A 56 -4.10 -11.94 -1.41
CA LEU A 56 -4.46 -10.59 -0.96
C LEU A 56 -3.86 -10.27 0.42
N LEU A 57 -3.99 -11.20 1.37
CA LEU A 57 -3.44 -11.02 2.71
C LEU A 57 -1.93 -10.85 2.69
N HIS A 58 -1.25 -11.66 1.89
CA HIS A 58 0.20 -11.56 1.70
C HIS A 58 0.60 -10.18 1.18
N ASP A 59 -0.06 -9.68 0.13
CA ASP A 59 0.24 -8.36 -0.44
C ASP A 59 -0.01 -7.24 0.57
N ILE A 60 -1.10 -7.31 1.36
CA ILE A 60 -1.38 -6.36 2.44
C ILE A 60 -0.28 -6.38 3.51
N ILE A 61 0.13 -7.56 3.98
CA ILE A 61 1.18 -7.68 5.00
C ILE A 61 2.52 -7.15 4.46
N CYS A 62 2.86 -7.46 3.21
CA CYS A 62 4.08 -6.96 2.57
C CYS A 62 4.11 -5.43 2.51
N LEU A 63 3.01 -4.79 2.10
CA LEU A 63 2.91 -3.33 2.06
C LEU A 63 2.94 -2.73 3.48
N ALA A 64 2.21 -3.32 4.43
CA ALA A 64 2.17 -2.86 5.82
C ALA A 64 3.55 -2.90 6.50
N ASN A 65 4.34 -3.92 6.20
CA ASN A 65 5.70 -4.11 6.71
C ASN A 65 6.78 -3.43 5.85
N SER A 66 6.42 -2.71 4.78
CA SER A 66 7.40 -1.94 4.01
C SER A 66 8.04 -0.87 4.89
N LEU A 67 9.36 -0.70 4.75
CA LEU A 67 10.13 0.36 5.43
C LEU A 67 9.89 1.75 4.82
N HIS A 68 9.12 1.85 3.74
CA HIS A 68 8.69 3.14 3.21
C HIS A 68 7.86 3.91 4.26
N LYS A 69 8.18 5.20 4.42
CA LYS A 69 7.44 6.10 5.30
C LYS A 69 6.31 6.77 4.53
N GLY A 70 5.09 6.68 5.03
CA GLY A 70 3.87 7.12 4.35
C GLY A 70 2.99 5.98 3.82
N SER A 71 1.78 6.34 3.42
CA SER A 71 0.75 5.40 2.93
C SER A 71 1.24 4.58 1.74
N LYS A 72 0.83 3.32 1.70
CA LYS A 72 1.11 2.40 0.59
C LYS A 72 -0.19 2.03 -0.12
N TYR A 73 -0.11 1.62 -1.38
CA TYR A 73 -1.25 1.44 -2.25
C TYR A 73 -1.21 0.10 -2.97
N LEU A 74 -2.32 -0.62 -2.95
CA LEU A 74 -2.60 -1.69 -3.89
C LEU A 74 -3.70 -1.19 -4.82
N ILE A 75 -3.35 -0.96 -6.09
CA ILE A 75 -4.20 -0.23 -7.04
C ILE A 75 -4.81 -1.23 -8.01
N PHE A 76 -6.13 -1.42 -7.91
CA PHE A 76 -6.90 -2.37 -8.72
C PHE A 76 -7.50 -1.71 -9.96
N GLY A 77 -7.63 -2.47 -11.06
CA GLY A 77 -8.15 -1.97 -12.34
C GLY A 77 -7.07 -1.34 -13.22
N VAL A 78 -5.80 -1.65 -12.97
CA VAL A 78 -4.64 -1.20 -13.76
C VAL A 78 -3.80 -2.42 -14.12
N THR A 79 -3.47 -2.56 -15.40
CA THR A 79 -2.62 -3.68 -15.86
C THR A 79 -1.20 -3.58 -15.29
N ASP A 80 -0.53 -4.72 -15.21
CA ASP A 80 0.86 -4.82 -14.77
C ASP A 80 1.82 -3.96 -15.65
N PRO A 81 2.96 -3.45 -15.11
CA PRO A 81 3.96 -2.71 -15.87
C PRO A 81 4.38 -3.34 -17.20
N TYR A 82 4.51 -4.67 -17.27
CA TYR A 82 4.87 -5.36 -18.52
C TYR A 82 3.81 -5.23 -19.62
N LYS A 83 2.56 -4.90 -19.26
CA LYS A 83 1.45 -4.61 -20.17
C LYS A 83 1.21 -3.10 -20.36
N GLY A 84 2.02 -2.25 -19.73
CA GLY A 84 2.02 -0.80 -19.95
C GLY A 84 1.13 0.02 -19.01
N CYS A 85 0.77 -0.50 -17.83
CA CYS A 85 0.00 0.24 -16.81
C CYS A 85 -1.32 0.86 -17.34
N GLN A 86 -1.99 0.18 -18.26
CA GLN A 86 -3.27 0.63 -18.82
C GLN A 86 -4.39 0.54 -17.78
N ILE A 87 -5.22 1.57 -17.72
CA ILE A 87 -6.42 1.62 -16.89
C ILE A 87 -7.50 0.78 -17.58
N VAL A 88 -7.91 -0.31 -16.93
CA VAL A 88 -8.95 -1.23 -17.43
C VAL A 88 -10.23 -1.16 -16.61
N GLY A 89 -10.19 -0.55 -15.42
CA GLY A 89 -11.33 -0.41 -14.53
C GLY A 89 -11.68 -1.69 -13.77
N ILE A 90 -12.60 -1.58 -12.81
CA ILE A 90 -13.02 -2.69 -11.95
C ILE A 90 -14.54 -2.88 -11.90
N GLN A 91 -15.33 -2.03 -12.58
CA GLN A 91 -16.80 -1.97 -12.44
C GLN A 91 -17.47 -3.33 -12.67
N ALA A 92 -17.03 -4.08 -13.68
CA ALA A 92 -17.61 -5.38 -14.02
C ALA A 92 -17.26 -6.50 -13.02
N ASN A 93 -16.17 -6.33 -12.26
CA ASN A 93 -15.58 -7.37 -11.42
C ASN A 93 -15.35 -6.91 -9.97
N ARG A 94 -16.05 -5.84 -9.52
CA ARG A 94 -15.88 -5.31 -8.17
C ARG A 94 -16.29 -6.34 -7.13
N LYS A 95 -15.34 -6.70 -6.26
CA LYS A 95 -15.48 -7.86 -5.36
C LYS A 95 -15.57 -7.50 -3.87
N TYR A 96 -14.93 -6.40 -3.48
CA TYR A 96 -14.79 -6.05 -2.07
C TYR A 96 -15.36 -4.67 -1.78
N SER A 97 -15.99 -4.55 -0.62
CA SER A 97 -16.28 -3.28 0.04
C SER A 97 -15.28 -3.06 1.20
N GLN A 98 -15.25 -1.83 1.73
CA GLN A 98 -14.48 -1.52 2.95
C GLN A 98 -14.82 -2.46 4.11
N SER A 99 -16.11 -2.73 4.36
CA SER A 99 -16.52 -3.61 5.46
C SER A 99 -16.06 -5.06 5.24
N ASN A 100 -16.15 -5.56 4.00
CA ASN A 100 -15.68 -6.91 3.68
C ASN A 100 -14.16 -7.06 3.93
N LEU A 101 -13.36 -6.05 3.59
CA LEU A 101 -11.91 -6.09 3.84
C LEU A 101 -11.56 -5.96 5.32
N ILE A 102 -12.24 -5.07 6.05
CA ILE A 102 -12.07 -4.96 7.50
C ILE A 102 -12.38 -6.29 8.19
N ASP A 103 -13.52 -6.90 7.87
CA ASP A 103 -13.91 -8.17 8.48
C ASP A 103 -12.96 -9.30 8.10
N PHE A 104 -12.46 -9.30 6.86
CA PHE A 104 -11.42 -10.22 6.43
C PHE A 104 -10.15 -10.08 7.27
N ILE A 105 -9.58 -8.87 7.40
CA ILE A 105 -8.38 -8.62 8.21
C ILE A 105 -8.63 -8.94 9.70
N ARG A 106 -9.81 -8.61 10.23
CA ARG A 106 -10.18 -8.92 11.63
C ARG A 106 -10.19 -10.42 11.90
N SER A 107 -10.65 -11.22 10.93
CA SER A 107 -10.71 -12.68 11.06
C SER A 107 -9.33 -13.36 11.10
N MET A 108 -8.28 -12.66 10.66
CA MET A 108 -6.91 -13.19 10.67
C MET A 108 -6.30 -13.17 12.08
N LYS A 109 -5.52 -14.21 12.39
CA LYS A 109 -4.87 -14.42 13.69
C LYS A 109 -3.54 -13.69 13.77
N PHE A 110 -3.55 -12.36 13.71
CA PHE A 110 -2.34 -11.56 13.88
C PHE A 110 -1.75 -11.68 15.29
N ALA A 111 -0.43 -11.68 15.40
CA ALA A 111 0.26 -11.70 16.68
C ALA A 111 -0.02 -10.42 17.49
N GLY A 112 -0.36 -10.59 18.77
CA GLY A 112 -0.72 -9.48 19.65
C GLY A 112 -2.02 -8.76 19.31
N ASP A 113 -2.85 -9.34 18.42
CA ASP A 113 -4.08 -8.72 17.89
C ASP A 113 -3.85 -7.37 17.19
N VAL A 114 -2.61 -7.08 16.79
CA VAL A 114 -2.24 -5.87 16.05
C VAL A 114 -2.35 -6.12 14.56
N ARG A 115 -3.15 -5.31 13.86
CA ARG A 115 -3.54 -5.53 12.46
C ARG A 115 -3.18 -4.30 11.64
N PRO A 116 -2.79 -4.47 10.35
CA PRO A 116 -2.62 -3.33 9.46
C PRO A 116 -3.92 -2.52 9.36
N GLU A 117 -3.80 -1.20 9.42
CA GLU A 117 -4.91 -0.31 9.13
C GLU A 117 -5.04 -0.09 7.63
N ILE A 118 -6.26 -0.21 7.12
CA ILE A 118 -6.53 -0.15 5.68
C ILE A 118 -7.78 0.67 5.36
N GLU A 119 -7.78 1.29 4.18
CA GLU A 119 -8.93 2.01 3.61
C GLU A 119 -9.05 1.69 2.11
N LEU A 120 -10.23 1.33 1.66
CA LEU A 120 -10.54 1.18 0.24
C LEU A 120 -11.19 2.46 -0.27
N ARG A 121 -10.57 3.10 -1.26
CA ARG A 121 -11.14 4.26 -1.98
C ARG A 121 -11.36 3.93 -3.44
N THR A 122 -12.48 4.37 -3.99
CA THR A 122 -12.73 4.33 -5.43
C THR A 122 -12.49 5.70 -6.02
N ILE A 123 -11.75 5.76 -7.13
CA ILE A 123 -11.58 6.98 -7.93
C ILE A 123 -11.90 6.69 -9.39
N GLU A 124 -12.29 7.73 -10.12
CA GLU A 124 -12.57 7.65 -11.55
C GLU A 124 -11.42 8.28 -12.33
N LEU A 125 -10.84 7.52 -13.26
CA LEU A 125 -9.79 7.95 -14.18
C LEU A 125 -10.13 7.43 -15.58
N GLN A 126 -10.08 8.31 -16.59
CA GLN A 126 -10.38 7.94 -17.99
C GLN A 126 -11.74 7.23 -18.16
N GLU A 127 -12.78 7.70 -17.47
CA GLU A 127 -14.13 7.11 -17.45
C GLU A 127 -14.19 5.67 -16.89
N GLN A 128 -13.11 5.23 -16.24
CA GLN A 128 -13.02 3.95 -15.55
C GLN A 128 -12.93 4.15 -14.04
N GLU A 129 -13.66 3.35 -13.28
CA GLU A 129 -13.50 3.29 -11.83
C GLU A 129 -12.35 2.34 -11.48
N ILE A 130 -11.40 2.83 -10.71
CA ILE A 130 -10.35 2.02 -10.09
C ILE A 130 -10.52 2.05 -8.58
N ASP A 131 -10.17 0.94 -7.94
CA ASP A 131 -10.22 0.81 -6.49
C ASP A 131 -8.78 0.82 -5.95
N VAL A 132 -8.51 1.68 -4.97
CA VAL A 132 -7.21 1.83 -4.32
C VAL A 132 -7.34 1.38 -2.88
N LEU A 133 -6.68 0.27 -2.55
CA LEU A 133 -6.54 -0.16 -1.17
C LEU A 133 -5.31 0.52 -0.57
N ILE A 134 -5.58 1.47 0.31
CA ILE A 134 -4.60 2.20 1.09
C ILE A 134 -4.23 1.35 2.30
N VAL A 135 -2.93 1.14 2.51
CA VAL A 135 -2.36 0.52 3.71
C VAL A 135 -1.57 1.60 4.45
N PHE A 136 -2.03 1.98 5.63
CA PHE A 136 -1.46 3.10 6.37
C PHE A 136 -0.09 2.75 6.96
N ASP A 137 0.79 3.74 7.00
CA ASP A 137 2.05 3.62 7.72
C ASP A 137 1.84 3.78 9.21
N ARG A 138 2.17 2.73 9.93
CA ARG A 138 1.85 2.56 11.35
C ARG A 138 3.06 1.92 12.03
N PRO A 139 3.53 2.44 13.17
CA PRO A 139 4.79 2.02 13.78
C PRO A 139 4.75 0.58 14.33
N GLU A 140 3.60 -0.07 14.40
CA GLU A 140 3.41 -1.37 15.06
C GLU A 140 3.99 -2.57 14.29
N LYS A 141 4.76 -2.33 13.22
CA LYS A 141 5.51 -3.34 12.48
C LYS A 141 6.45 -4.13 13.42
N PRO A 142 6.74 -5.41 13.16
CA PRO A 142 6.18 -6.21 12.07
C PRO A 142 4.77 -6.71 12.38
N TYR A 143 3.91 -6.69 11.36
CA TYR A 143 2.64 -7.40 11.31
C TYR A 143 2.89 -8.83 10.82
N TYR A 144 2.49 -9.83 11.59
CA TYR A 144 2.63 -11.25 11.21
C TYR A 144 1.55 -12.10 11.86
N LEU A 145 1.31 -13.28 11.29
CA LEU A 145 0.29 -14.21 11.79
C LEU A 145 0.84 -15.10 12.90
N ARG A 146 -0.01 -15.47 13.86
CA ARG A 146 0.23 -16.49 14.88
C ARG A 146 -0.16 -17.89 14.40
N GLU A 147 -1.05 -17.98 13.43
CA GLU A 147 -1.55 -19.24 12.86
C GLU A 147 -1.53 -19.14 11.33
N ASP A 148 -1.24 -20.26 10.66
CA ASP A 148 -1.27 -20.32 9.19
C ASP A 148 -2.65 -19.92 8.66
N TYR A 149 -2.67 -19.06 7.65
CA TYR A 149 -3.88 -18.79 6.87
C TYR A 149 -3.76 -19.44 5.50
N LYS A 150 -4.77 -20.23 5.11
CA LYS A 150 -4.77 -20.99 3.85
C LYS A 150 -5.98 -20.64 3.01
N ASP A 151 -5.76 -20.39 1.73
CA ASP A 151 -6.83 -20.25 0.74
C ASP A 151 -6.36 -20.77 -0.63
N LYS A 152 -7.19 -21.59 -1.28
CA LYS A 152 -6.96 -22.17 -2.62
C LYS A 152 -5.51 -22.62 -2.87
N GLY A 153 -4.92 -23.36 -1.93
CA GLY A 153 -3.56 -23.91 -2.03
C GLY A 153 -2.41 -22.96 -1.67
N LYS A 154 -2.66 -21.66 -1.47
CA LYS A 154 -1.67 -20.71 -0.94
C LYS A 154 -1.76 -20.65 0.58
N ILE A 155 -0.62 -20.44 1.23
CA ILE A 155 -0.49 -20.40 2.69
C ILE A 155 0.32 -19.16 3.07
N VAL A 156 -0.28 -18.25 3.84
CA VAL A 156 0.46 -17.23 4.60
C VAL A 156 0.84 -17.89 5.92
N ARG A 157 2.14 -18.13 6.12
CA ARG A 157 2.64 -18.93 7.24
C ARG A 157 2.66 -18.13 8.54
N ALA A 158 2.38 -18.82 9.63
CA ALA A 158 2.59 -18.28 10.98
C ALA A 158 4.05 -17.88 11.18
N SER A 159 4.27 -16.79 11.92
CA SER A 159 5.57 -16.24 12.33
C SER A 159 6.51 -15.78 11.22
N TYR A 160 6.11 -15.90 9.95
CA TYR A 160 6.86 -15.34 8.83
C TYR A 160 6.68 -13.83 8.79
N ILE A 161 7.79 -13.10 8.64
CA ILE A 161 7.76 -11.64 8.48
C ILE A 161 7.85 -11.32 6.99
N TYR A 162 6.70 -11.11 6.38
CA TYR A 162 6.62 -10.72 4.97
C TYR A 162 6.83 -9.20 4.84
N THR A 163 7.54 -8.77 3.80
CA THR A 163 7.72 -7.35 3.48
C THR A 163 7.89 -7.18 1.97
N ARG A 164 7.87 -5.93 1.51
CA ARG A 164 8.22 -5.56 0.14
C ARG A 164 9.69 -5.16 0.07
N ASN A 165 10.45 -5.79 -0.82
CA ASN A 165 11.81 -5.40 -1.13
C ASN A 165 11.81 -4.61 -2.45
N LEU A 166 12.09 -3.30 -2.34
CA LEU A 166 11.97 -2.39 -3.48
C LEU A 166 10.58 -2.47 -4.12
N ASP A 167 10.47 -2.95 -5.34
CA ASP A 167 9.24 -3.08 -6.12
C ASP A 167 8.64 -4.49 -6.11
N THR A 168 9.14 -5.41 -5.26
CA THR A 168 8.63 -6.79 -5.23
C THR A 168 8.33 -7.26 -3.81
N ASN A 169 7.26 -8.03 -3.65
CA ASN A 169 6.97 -8.71 -2.39
C ASN A 169 7.94 -9.89 -2.22
N ILE A 170 8.44 -10.12 -0.99
CA ILE A 170 9.17 -11.37 -0.69
C ILE A 170 8.26 -12.56 -1.02
N ALA A 171 8.84 -13.66 -1.49
CA ALA A 171 8.07 -14.86 -1.84
C ALA A 171 7.28 -15.38 -0.63
N ILE A 172 6.07 -15.89 -0.86
CA ILE A 172 5.13 -16.32 0.19
C ILE A 172 5.67 -17.46 1.08
N ASP A 173 6.66 -18.20 0.59
CA ASP A 173 7.37 -19.28 1.28
C ASP A 173 8.69 -18.83 1.95
N GLN A 174 8.96 -17.52 1.98
CA GLN A 174 10.15 -16.91 2.57
C GLN A 174 9.78 -15.83 3.60
N SER A 175 10.70 -15.54 4.51
CA SER A 175 10.61 -14.46 5.48
C SER A 175 11.69 -13.42 5.19
N ALA A 176 11.47 -12.18 5.61
CA ALA A 176 12.46 -11.12 5.57
C ALA A 176 13.75 -11.51 6.30
N ASP A 177 14.87 -10.95 5.85
CA ASP A 177 16.15 -11.11 6.53
C ASP A 177 16.14 -10.38 7.88
N LEU A 178 17.07 -10.81 8.75
CA LEU A 178 17.15 -10.31 10.12
C LEU A 178 17.36 -8.78 10.18
N ARG A 179 18.12 -8.18 9.25
CA ARG A 179 18.39 -6.74 9.29
C ARG A 179 17.13 -5.94 9.02
N ILE A 180 16.31 -6.39 8.07
CA ILE A 180 15.02 -5.76 7.78
C ILE A 180 14.05 -5.92 8.95
N ILE A 181 14.02 -7.09 9.59
CA ILE A 181 13.23 -7.33 10.80
C ILE A 181 13.67 -6.40 11.94
N GLU A 182 14.97 -6.25 12.18
CA GLU A 182 15.53 -5.35 13.19
C GLU A 182 15.10 -3.89 12.94
N LEU A 183 15.09 -3.43 11.70
CA LEU A 183 14.64 -2.07 11.35
C LEU A 183 13.17 -1.83 11.71
N MET A 184 12.30 -2.82 11.49
CA MET A 184 10.89 -2.71 11.90
C MET A 184 10.74 -2.60 13.42
N TRP A 185 11.49 -3.41 14.18
CA TRP A 185 11.46 -3.32 15.65
C TRP A 185 12.03 -2.00 16.15
N ARG A 186 13.06 -1.46 15.50
CA ARG A 186 13.58 -0.12 15.81
C ARG A 186 12.52 0.95 15.60
N GLU A 187 11.80 0.91 14.48
CA GLU A 187 10.66 1.79 14.22
C GLU A 187 9.59 1.67 15.31
N ARG A 188 9.17 0.43 15.63
CA ARG A 188 8.15 0.18 16.66
C ARG A 188 8.52 0.72 18.03
N PHE A 189 9.79 0.64 18.40
CA PHE A 189 10.28 1.15 19.68
C PHE A 189 10.65 2.63 19.64
N GLY A 190 10.50 3.31 18.49
CA GLY A 190 10.90 4.70 18.28
C GLY A 190 12.41 4.90 18.40
N LEU A 191 13.20 3.89 18.04
CA LEU A 191 14.67 3.91 18.04
C LEU A 191 15.27 4.37 16.69
N ASP A 192 14.41 4.78 15.77
CA ASP A 192 14.74 5.38 14.47
C ASP A 192 14.51 6.90 14.44
N VAL A 193 13.95 7.49 15.49
CA VAL A 193 13.71 8.93 15.64
C VAL A 193 14.61 9.55 16.72
N GLN A 194 14.75 10.88 16.71
CA GLN A 194 15.59 11.57 17.68
C GLN A 194 15.02 11.42 19.11
N PRO A 195 15.86 11.37 20.16
CA PRO A 195 15.39 11.19 21.54
C PRO A 195 14.33 12.22 21.97
N ALA A 196 14.45 13.47 21.51
CA ALA A 196 13.48 14.52 21.82
C ALA A 196 12.11 14.25 21.18
N GLU A 197 12.06 13.80 19.93
CA GLU A 197 10.82 13.44 19.23
C GLU A 197 10.17 12.22 19.88
N ARG A 198 10.99 11.23 20.28
CA ARG A 198 10.53 10.03 20.99
C ARG A 198 9.90 10.35 22.35
N MET A 199 10.42 11.33 23.08
CA MET A 199 9.82 11.72 24.37
C MET A 199 8.40 12.25 24.20
N VAL A 200 8.09 12.91 23.09
CA VAL A 200 6.73 13.39 22.80
C VAL A 200 5.74 12.24 22.59
N THR A 201 6.17 11.10 22.04
CA THR A 201 5.29 9.95 21.81
C THR A 201 5.05 9.07 23.04
N LEU A 202 5.81 9.30 24.12
CA LEU A 202 5.71 8.57 25.40
C LEU A 202 4.92 9.32 26.48
N LEU A 203 4.56 10.58 26.23
CA LEU A 203 3.78 11.45 27.13
C LEU A 203 2.30 11.44 26.74
#